data_AF-A0A9P6XUX7-F1
#
_entry.id   AF-A0A9P6XUX7-F1
#
_cell.length_a   1.000
_cell.length_b   1.000
_cell.length_c   1.000
_cell.angle_alpha   90.00
_cell.angle_beta   90.00
_cell.angle_gamma   90.00
#
_symmetry.space_group_name_H-M   'P 1'
#
loop_
_entity.id
_entity.type
_entity.pdbx_description
1 polymer ?
#
loop_
_entity_poly.entity_id
_entity_poly.type
_entity_poly.pdbx_seq_one_letter_code
_entity_poly.pdbx_strand_id
1 'polypeptide(L)'
;MLRLHIQSQRASEGAMADIYPVDPQFAAKARIDKTSYEQQYQASVTDPDGFWGKAAERLQWMRKPTKIKNVSYDLSDFHIKWFEDGELNASVNCLDRQLDTRGDKTALLFEPDGPDAPAQHVTYRELRATGSPFTCR
;
A
#
# COMPACT_ATOMS: atom_id res chain seq x y z
N MET A 1 -11.80 61.18 -32.37
CA MET A 1 -12.61 60.20 -31.63
C MET A 1 -12.57 58.89 -32.38
N LEU A 2 -11.78 57.95 -31.87
CA LEU A 2 -11.42 56.69 -32.50
C LEU A 2 -12.59 55.70 -32.36
N ARG A 3 -13.02 55.13 -33.49
CA ARG A 3 -14.02 54.05 -33.57
C ARG A 3 -13.31 52.69 -33.48
N LEU A 4 -13.91 51.78 -32.72
CA LEU A 4 -13.83 50.31 -32.83
C LEU A 4 -12.45 49.64 -32.64
N HIS A 5 -12.24 49.05 -31.45
CA HIS A 5 -11.37 47.89 -31.28
C HIS A 5 -12.18 46.75 -30.64
N ILE A 6 -12.54 45.80 -31.51
CA ILE A 6 -12.44 44.34 -31.31
C ILE A 6 -13.17 43.75 -30.10
N GLN A 7 -14.29 43.08 -30.39
CA GLN A 7 -14.90 42.03 -29.58
C GLN A 7 -13.95 40.85 -29.38
N SER A 8 -14.15 40.13 -28.27
CA SER A 8 -13.80 38.71 -28.09
C SER A 8 -12.28 38.48 -28.04
N GLN A 9 -11.67 38.22 -26.88
CA GLN A 9 -11.76 36.93 -26.19
C GLN A 9 -11.41 37.12 -24.70
N ARG A 10 -12.37 36.96 -23.80
CA ARG A 10 -12.10 36.46 -22.44
C ARG A 10 -12.45 34.98 -22.47
N ALA A 11 -11.54 34.18 -23.00
CA ALA A 11 -11.53 32.76 -22.66
C ALA A 11 -11.02 32.69 -21.21
N SER A 12 -11.87 32.20 -20.32
CA SER A 12 -11.46 31.77 -18.98
C SER A 12 -10.48 30.61 -19.12
N GLU A 13 -9.18 30.90 -19.09
CA GLU A 13 -8.13 29.90 -18.82
C GLU A 13 -8.27 29.45 -17.36
N GLY A 14 -9.12 28.44 -17.14
CA GLY A 14 -9.06 27.65 -15.92
C GLY A 14 -7.72 26.92 -15.87
N ALA A 15 -7.00 27.06 -14.77
CA ALA A 15 -5.70 26.44 -14.53
C ALA A 15 -5.73 24.93 -14.87
N MET A 16 -5.11 24.56 -15.99
CA MET A 16 -4.73 23.16 -16.22
C MET A 16 -3.68 22.80 -15.18
N ALA A 17 -3.90 21.73 -14.43
CA ALA A 17 -2.92 21.25 -13.46
C ALA A 17 -1.59 20.97 -14.16
N ASP A 18 -0.50 21.52 -13.64
CA ASP A 18 0.85 21.21 -14.11
C ASP A 18 1.11 19.71 -13.90
N ILE A 19 1.33 18.99 -14.99
CA ILE A 19 1.71 17.57 -14.95
C ILE A 19 3.24 17.50 -14.81
N TYR A 20 3.71 17.03 -13.66
CA TYR A 20 5.14 16.84 -13.41
C TYR A 20 5.58 15.42 -13.83
N PRO A 21 6.54 15.29 -14.75
CA PRO A 21 7.06 13.99 -15.12
C PRO A 21 7.85 13.37 -13.96
N VAL A 22 7.87 12.04 -13.91
CA VAL A 22 8.66 11.31 -12.93
C VAL A 22 10.15 11.48 -13.27
N ASP A 23 10.96 11.78 -12.25
CA ASP A 23 12.41 11.85 -12.38
C ASP A 23 12.97 10.51 -12.93
N PRO A 24 13.84 10.53 -13.97
CA PRO A 24 14.36 9.30 -14.57
C PRO A 24 15.17 8.42 -13.60
N GLN A 25 15.89 9.00 -12.63
CA GLN A 25 16.67 8.22 -11.67
C GLN A 25 15.75 7.52 -10.68
N PHE A 26 14.64 8.15 -10.31
CA PHE A 26 13.58 7.51 -9.53
C PHE A 26 12.89 6.42 -10.35
N ALA A 27 12.49 6.71 -11.59
CA ALA A 27 11.80 5.79 -12.47
C ALA A 27 12.59 4.48 -12.68
N ALA A 28 13.92 4.57 -12.81
CA ALA A 28 14.81 3.41 -12.98
C ALA A 28 14.82 2.45 -11.76
N LYS A 29 14.42 2.91 -10.58
CA LYS A 29 14.39 2.12 -9.33
C LYS A 29 12.97 1.73 -8.90
N ALA A 30 11.96 2.29 -9.57
CA ALA A 30 10.56 2.04 -9.25
C ALA A 30 10.18 0.59 -9.59
N ARG A 31 9.28 0.01 -8.80
CA ARG A 31 8.79 -1.36 -9.04
C ARG A 31 7.73 -1.43 -10.14
N ILE A 32 7.07 -0.32 -10.43
CA ILE A 32 5.92 -0.21 -11.32
C ILE A 32 6.08 1.07 -12.13
N ASP A 33 5.99 0.97 -13.45
CA ASP A 33 5.86 2.10 -14.37
C ASP A 33 4.39 2.30 -14.80
N LYS A 34 4.13 3.31 -15.62
CA LYS A 34 2.77 3.64 -16.08
C LYS A 34 2.11 2.45 -16.78
N THR A 35 2.81 1.81 -17.70
CA THR A 35 2.29 0.67 -18.47
C THR A 35 1.96 -0.51 -17.56
N SER A 36 2.85 -0.85 -16.63
CA SER A 36 2.65 -1.92 -15.65
C SER A 36 1.50 -1.61 -14.70
N TYR A 37 1.34 -0.35 -14.30
CA TYR A 37 0.20 0.10 -13.51
C TYR A 37 -1.11 -0.11 -14.26
N GLU A 38 -1.22 0.36 -15.51
CA GLU A 38 -2.43 0.23 -16.32
C GLU A 38 -2.84 -1.24 -16.50
N GLN A 39 -1.87 -2.12 -16.77
CA GLN A 39 -2.10 -3.55 -16.89
C GLN A 39 -2.56 -4.19 -15.58
N GLN A 40 -1.89 -3.91 -14.47
CA GLN A 40 -2.25 -4.47 -13.15
C GLN A 40 -3.60 -3.95 -12.68
N TYR A 41 -3.88 -2.67 -12.90
CA TYR A 41 -5.16 -2.07 -12.59
C TYR A 41 -6.28 -2.74 -13.39
N GLN A 42 -6.12 -2.86 -14.71
CA GLN A 42 -7.09 -3.54 -15.56
C GLN A 42 -7.36 -4.97 -15.05
N ALA A 43 -6.30 -5.76 -14.81
CA ALA A 43 -6.43 -7.12 -14.29
C ALA A 43 -7.16 -7.17 -12.94
N SER A 44 -6.88 -6.24 -12.02
CA SER A 44 -7.51 -6.19 -10.69
C SER A 44 -9.01 -5.96 -10.71
N VAL A 45 -9.52 -5.35 -11.79
CA VAL A 45 -10.94 -5.03 -11.97
C VAL A 45 -11.63 -6.08 -12.84
N THR A 46 -10.99 -6.55 -13.92
CA THR A 46 -11.61 -7.48 -14.87
C THR A 46 -11.56 -8.94 -14.41
N ASP A 47 -10.53 -9.32 -13.66
CA ASP A 47 -10.39 -10.65 -13.05
C ASP A 47 -9.92 -10.51 -11.58
N PRO A 48 -10.83 -10.07 -10.68
CA PRO A 48 -10.47 -9.81 -9.30
C PRO A 48 -10.02 -11.08 -8.57
N ASP A 49 -10.63 -12.23 -8.83
CA ASP A 49 -10.27 -13.48 -8.15
C ASP A 49 -8.88 -13.95 -8.57
N GLY A 50 -8.55 -13.92 -9.87
CA GLY A 50 -7.21 -14.26 -10.35
C GLY A 50 -6.13 -13.29 -9.86
N PHE A 51 -6.39 -11.98 -9.96
CA PHE A 51 -5.43 -10.96 -9.54
C PHE A 51 -5.20 -10.96 -8.03
N TRP A 52 -6.26 -10.87 -7.23
CA TRP A 52 -6.15 -10.79 -5.77
C TRP A 52 -5.79 -12.14 -5.15
N GLY A 53 -6.15 -13.26 -5.79
CA GLY A 53 -5.68 -14.59 -5.41
C GLY A 53 -4.16 -14.69 -5.50
N LYS A 54 -3.55 -14.24 -6.61
CA LYS A 54 -2.10 -14.16 -6.74
C LYS A 54 -1.48 -13.18 -5.74
N ALA A 55 -2.11 -12.03 -5.50
CA ALA A 55 -1.63 -11.06 -4.53
C ALA A 55 -1.62 -11.63 -3.09
N ALA A 56 -2.59 -12.48 -2.75
CA ALA A 56 -2.70 -13.12 -1.44
C ALA A 56 -1.54 -14.09 -1.13
N GLU A 57 -0.85 -14.61 -2.15
CA GLU A 57 0.33 -15.49 -1.98
C GLU A 57 1.52 -14.77 -1.33
N ARG A 58 1.50 -13.43 -1.26
CA ARG A 58 2.52 -12.63 -0.55
C ARG A 58 2.46 -12.80 0.97
N LEU A 59 1.35 -13.33 1.48
CA LEU A 59 1.10 -13.56 2.89
C LEU A 59 1.29 -15.05 3.23
N GLN A 60 1.75 -15.29 4.45
CA GLN A 60 1.78 -16.62 5.04
C GLN A 60 0.42 -16.91 5.67
N TRP A 61 -0.25 -17.92 5.13
CA TRP A 61 -1.54 -18.41 5.59
C TRP A 61 -1.37 -19.68 6.42
N MET A 62 -2.13 -19.80 7.50
CA MET A 62 -2.30 -21.06 8.24
C MET A 62 -3.26 -21.98 7.47
N ARG A 63 -4.36 -21.40 6.95
CA ARG A 63 -5.23 -22.02 5.95
C ARG A 63 -5.36 -21.08 4.77
N LYS A 64 -4.92 -21.52 3.58
CA LYS A 64 -5.02 -20.72 2.35
C LYS A 64 -6.51 -20.55 1.99
N PRO A 65 -6.96 -19.33 1.62
CA PRO A 65 -8.31 -19.10 1.18
C PRO A 65 -8.56 -19.75 -0.18
N THR A 66 -9.76 -20.30 -0.38
CA THR A 66 -10.25 -20.70 -1.71
C THR A 66 -11.24 -19.71 -2.28
N LYS A 67 -11.84 -18.87 -1.42
CA LYS A 67 -12.75 -17.79 -1.82
C LYS A 67 -12.06 -16.44 -1.73
N ILE A 68 -11.72 -15.86 -2.88
CA ILE A 68 -10.96 -14.60 -2.92
C ILE A 68 -11.86 -13.41 -2.60
N LYS A 69 -12.94 -13.23 -3.36
CA LYS A 69 -13.89 -12.12 -3.20
C LYS A 69 -15.33 -12.65 -3.07
N ASN A 70 -16.02 -12.22 -2.02
CA ASN A 70 -17.45 -12.42 -1.85
C ASN A 70 -18.05 -11.09 -1.35
N VAL A 71 -18.51 -10.27 -2.29
CA VAL A 71 -18.86 -8.86 -2.05
C VAL A 71 -20.17 -8.53 -2.75
N SER A 72 -21.10 -7.97 -1.99
CA SER A 72 -22.32 -7.36 -2.48
C SER A 72 -22.51 -5.98 -1.86
N TYR A 73 -22.85 -5.02 -2.73
CA TYR A 73 -23.23 -3.67 -2.35
C TYR A 73 -24.75 -3.46 -2.39
N ASP A 74 -25.51 -4.51 -2.71
CA ASP A 74 -26.97 -4.46 -2.64
C ASP A 74 -27.39 -4.27 -1.18
N LEU A 75 -28.30 -3.34 -0.91
CA LEU A 75 -28.73 -3.03 0.46
C LEU A 75 -29.39 -4.22 1.15
N SER A 76 -30.05 -5.11 0.40
CA SER A 76 -30.74 -6.30 0.92
C SER A 76 -29.80 -7.47 1.25
N ASP A 77 -28.61 -7.50 0.66
CA ASP A 77 -27.57 -8.52 0.87
C ASP A 77 -26.20 -7.85 1.03
N PHE A 78 -26.13 -6.76 1.79
CA PHE A 78 -24.89 -6.00 1.90
C PHE A 78 -23.85 -6.79 2.70
N HIS A 79 -22.74 -7.15 2.06
CA HIS A 79 -21.62 -7.81 2.72
C HIS A 79 -20.31 -7.56 1.98
N ILE A 80 -19.23 -7.39 2.73
CA ILE A 80 -17.87 -7.28 2.19
C ILE A 80 -17.01 -8.36 2.83
N LYS A 81 -16.71 -9.42 2.08
CA LYS A 81 -15.87 -10.51 2.56
C LYS A 81 -14.76 -10.81 1.57
N TRP A 82 -13.54 -10.85 2.08
CA TRP A 82 -12.34 -11.17 1.33
C TRP A 82 -11.63 -12.31 2.03
N PHE A 83 -11.25 -13.34 1.27
CA PHE A 83 -10.53 -14.49 1.82
C PHE A 83 -11.28 -15.14 2.99
N GLU A 84 -12.62 -15.22 2.90
CA GLU A 84 -13.52 -15.49 4.05
C GLU A 84 -13.31 -16.87 4.69
N ASP A 85 -12.70 -17.79 3.95
CA ASP A 85 -12.35 -19.14 4.39
C ASP A 85 -10.86 -19.28 4.74
N GLY A 86 -10.07 -18.22 4.59
CA GLY A 86 -8.65 -18.18 4.92
C GLY A 86 -8.39 -17.87 6.40
N GLU A 87 -7.30 -18.41 6.91
CA GLU A 87 -6.84 -18.13 8.29
C GLU A 87 -5.37 -17.74 8.26
N LEU A 88 -5.04 -16.62 8.90
CA LEU A 88 -3.67 -16.14 9.08
C LEU A 88 -3.52 -15.47 10.44
N ASN A 89 -2.28 -15.22 10.82
CA ASN A 89 -1.95 -14.38 11.95
C ASN A 89 -1.12 -13.17 11.48
N ALA A 90 -1.53 -11.98 11.89
CA ALA A 90 -0.86 -10.73 11.52
C ALA A 90 0.56 -10.66 12.09
N SER A 91 0.74 -11.01 13.37
CA SER A 91 2.05 -11.05 14.02
C SER A 91 3.01 -12.02 13.33
N VAL A 92 2.52 -13.18 12.87
CA VAL A 92 3.36 -14.13 12.10
C VAL A 92 3.87 -13.52 10.80
N ASN A 93 3.00 -12.80 10.07
CA ASN A 93 3.36 -12.15 8.82
C ASN A 93 4.28 -10.92 9.01
N CYS A 94 4.11 -10.20 10.11
CA CYS A 94 4.86 -8.99 10.38
C CYS A 94 6.20 -9.27 11.09
N LEU A 95 6.25 -10.26 11.98
CA LEU A 95 7.37 -10.52 12.89
C LEU A 95 7.96 -11.92 12.69
N ASP A 96 7.20 -12.98 12.98
CA ASP A 96 7.74 -14.35 13.10
C ASP A 96 8.47 -14.81 11.84
N ARG A 97 7.86 -14.63 10.66
CA ARG A 97 8.47 -15.07 9.39
C ARG A 97 9.78 -14.35 9.04
N GLN A 98 10.06 -13.21 9.68
CA GLN A 98 11.30 -12.46 9.45
C GLN A 98 12.46 -13.01 10.28
N LEU A 99 12.21 -13.76 11.35
CA LEU A 99 13.23 -14.15 12.32
C LEU A 99 14.34 -15.03 11.73
N ASP A 100 13.98 -15.94 10.83
CA ASP A 100 14.91 -16.91 10.26
C ASP A 100 15.92 -16.28 9.30
N THR A 101 15.51 -15.24 8.56
CA THR A 101 16.32 -14.65 7.49
C THR A 101 16.79 -13.22 7.79
N ARG A 102 16.08 -12.53 8.68
CA ARG A 102 16.21 -11.09 8.93
C ARG A 102 16.04 -10.74 10.41
N GLY A 103 16.21 -11.70 11.33
CA GLY A 103 15.95 -11.52 12.76
C GLY A 103 16.70 -10.32 13.36
N ASP A 104 17.94 -10.09 12.93
CA ASP A 104 18.82 -9.04 13.48
C ASP A 104 18.72 -7.71 12.69
N LYS A 105 17.82 -7.64 11.70
CA LYS A 105 17.53 -6.39 11.00
C LYS A 105 16.64 -5.51 11.87
N THR A 106 16.95 -4.22 11.97
CA THR A 106 16.07 -3.20 12.57
C THR A 106 14.67 -3.27 11.95
N ALA A 107 13.68 -3.57 12.78
CA ALA A 107 12.26 -3.58 12.46
C ALA A 107 11.58 -2.26 12.79
N LEU A 108 11.98 -1.65 13.92
CA LEU A 108 11.50 -0.36 14.38
C LEU A 108 12.69 0.56 14.67
N LEU A 109 12.69 1.72 14.04
CA LEU A 109 13.56 2.84 14.39
C LEU A 109 12.70 3.80 15.21
N PHE A 110 12.93 3.84 16.52
CA PHE A 110 12.19 4.71 17.43
C PHE A 110 13.02 5.96 17.72
N GLU A 111 12.49 7.12 17.35
CA GLU A 111 13.04 8.43 17.67
C GLU A 111 12.33 8.96 18.92
N PRO A 112 13.02 9.05 20.08
CA PRO A 112 12.41 9.61 21.28
C PRO A 112 12.09 11.10 21.10
N ASP A 113 11.14 11.60 21.89
CA ASP A 113 10.74 13.02 21.83
C ASP A 113 11.87 13.99 22.24
N GLY A 114 12.76 13.54 23.13
CA GLY A 114 13.90 14.35 23.58
C GLY A 114 14.93 14.50 22.45
N PRO A 115 15.29 15.73 22.03
CA PRO A 115 16.17 15.96 20.89
C PRO A 115 17.61 15.46 21.09
N ASP A 116 18.02 15.29 22.36
CA ASP A 116 19.33 14.75 22.73
C ASP A 116 19.30 13.23 22.98
N ALA A 117 18.11 12.62 22.99
CA ALA A 117 17.98 11.19 23.19
C ALA A 117 18.31 10.46 21.87
N PRO A 118 19.24 9.48 21.88
CA PRO A 118 19.61 8.80 20.65
C PRO A 118 18.47 7.92 20.14
N ALA A 119 18.37 7.81 18.82
CA ALA A 119 17.47 6.88 18.16
C ALA A 119 17.70 5.43 18.63
N GLN A 120 16.61 4.70 18.86
CA GLN A 120 16.64 3.31 19.26
C GLN A 120 16.37 2.42 18.05
N HIS A 121 17.31 1.52 17.77
CA HIS A 121 17.18 0.52 16.70
C HIS A 121 16.74 -0.81 17.30
N VAL A 122 15.49 -1.18 17.10
CA VAL A 122 14.91 -2.43 17.62
C VAL A 122 14.80 -3.43 16.49
N THR A 123 15.49 -4.57 16.61
CA THR A 123 15.49 -5.66 15.64
C THR A 123 14.18 -6.46 15.65
N TYR A 124 13.92 -7.27 14.62
CA TYR A 124 12.76 -8.18 14.62
C TYR A 124 12.77 -9.14 15.82
N ARG A 125 13.95 -9.64 16.21
CA ARG A 125 14.11 -10.55 17.34
C ARG A 125 13.77 -9.89 18.67
N GLU A 126 14.25 -8.67 18.90
CA GLU A 126 13.94 -7.89 20.10
C GLU A 126 12.46 -7.48 20.13
N LEU A 127 11.92 -7.00 19.00
CA LEU A 127 10.53 -6.58 18.91
C LEU A 127 9.56 -7.73 19.21
N ARG A 128 9.90 -8.96 18.82
CA ARG A 128 9.08 -10.16 19.09
C ARG A 128 9.11 -10.62 20.55
N ALA A 129 10.17 -10.31 21.30
CA ALA A 129 10.38 -10.89 22.62
C ALA A 129 9.24 -10.51 23.60
N THR A 130 8.85 -11.44 24.47
CA THR A 130 7.74 -11.29 25.44
C THR A 130 7.91 -10.11 26.41
N GLY A 131 9.13 -9.58 26.56
CA GLY A 131 9.45 -8.41 27.38
C GLY A 131 9.63 -7.11 26.61
N SER A 132 9.35 -7.08 25.30
CA SER A 132 9.51 -5.88 24.49
C SER A 132 8.57 -4.76 24.98
N PRO A 133 9.08 -3.55 25.27
CA PRO A 133 8.23 -2.43 25.65
C PRO A 133 7.37 -1.93 24.48
N PHE A 134 7.64 -2.42 23.26
CA PHE A 134 6.95 -2.05 22.03
C PHE A 134 5.86 -3.05 21.60
N THR A 135 5.75 -4.20 22.26
CA THR A 135 4.65 -5.14 22.00
C THR A 135 3.44 -4.78 22.83
N CYS A 136 2.31 -4.55 22.17
CA CYS A 136 1.01 -4.37 22.84
C CYS A 136 0.67 -5.65 23.60
N ARG A 137 0.32 -5.51 24.87
CA ARG A 137 -0.05 -6.59 25.78
C ARG A 137 -1.56 -6.69 25.88
#